data_AF-A0A7W8UGP7-F1
#
_entry.id   AF-A0A7W8UGP7-F1
#
_cell.length_a   1.000
_cell.length_b   1.000
_cell.length_c   1.000
_cell.angle_alpha   90.00
_cell.angle_beta   90.00
_cell.angle_gamma   90.00
#
_symmetry.space_group_name_H-M   'P 1'
#
loop_
_entity.id
_entity.type
_entity.pdbx_description
1 polymer ?
#
loop_
_entity_poly.entity_id
_entity_poly.type
_entity_poly.pdbx_seq_one_letter_code
_entity_poly.pdbx_strand_id
1 'polypeptide(L)'
;MHHHQPPEMKTCIDNCLACYRECLSTATNHCLEMGGKHTEPLHFRLMMACAEICRTSAHFMLIGSEPHRHVCRERAEICTQCTEL
;
A
#
# COMPACT_ATOMS: atom_id res chain seq x y z
N MET A 1 13.16 -9.81 24.85
CA MET A 1 13.74 -8.54 24.39
C MET A 1 12.61 -7.72 23.80
N HIS A 2 12.22 -6.61 24.44
CA HIS A 2 11.25 -5.68 23.85
C HIS A 2 12.00 -4.85 22.81
N HIS A 3 11.97 -5.27 21.55
CA HIS A 3 12.43 -4.44 20.45
C HIS A 3 11.45 -3.29 20.29
N HIS A 4 11.78 -2.14 20.88
CA HIS A 4 11.11 -0.88 20.55
C HIS A 4 11.38 -0.63 19.06
N GLN A 5 10.34 -0.73 18.24
CA GLN A 5 10.45 -0.37 16.83
C GLN A 5 10.91 1.09 16.72
N PRO A 6 11.86 1.42 15.84
CA PRO A 6 12.27 2.81 15.61
C PRO A 6 11.05 3.67 15.27
N PRO A 7 10.97 4.92 15.75
CA PRO A 7 9.86 5.83 15.44
C PRO A 7 9.56 5.91 13.94
N GLU A 8 10.59 5.88 13.10
CA GLU A 8 10.47 5.94 11.64
C GLU A 8 9.77 4.70 11.06
N MET A 9 10.03 3.52 11.64
CA MET A 9 9.37 2.28 11.24
C MET A 9 7.88 2.33 11.59
N LYS A 10 7.54 2.86 12.77
CA LYS A 10 6.15 3.05 13.18
C LYS A 10 5.41 3.99 12.22
N THR A 11 6.00 5.13 11.89
CA THR A 11 5.43 6.06 10.89
C THR A 11 5.25 5.40 9.53
N CYS A 12 6.22 4.59 9.09
CA CYS A 12 6.11 3.87 7.82
C CYS A 12 4.96 2.85 7.83
N ILE A 13 4.78 2.12 8.93
CA ILE A 13 3.64 1.20 9.12
C ILE A 13 2.32 1.96 9.04
N ASP A 14 2.19 3.07 9.77
CA ASP A 14 0.96 3.87 9.80
C ASP A 14 0.61 4.41 8.42
N ASN A 15 1.60 4.91 7.67
CA ASN A 15 1.43 5.38 6.29
C ASN A 15 1.01 4.24 5.34
N CYS A 16 1.62 3.06 5.47
CA CYS A 16 1.25 1.90 4.67
C CYS A 16 -0.20 1.47 4.94
N LEU A 17 -0.62 1.45 6.21
CA LEU A 17 -1.98 1.09 6.59
C LEU A 17 -3.00 2.14 6.16
N ALA A 18 -2.63 3.42 6.14
CA ALA A 18 -3.47 4.48 5.60
C ALA A 18 -3.66 4.32 4.07
N CYS A 19 -2.56 4.18 3.33
CA CYS A 19 -2.57 3.99 1.88
C CYS A 19 -3.34 2.73 1.47
N TYR A 20 -3.13 1.60 2.16
CA TYR A 20 -3.91 0.38 1.94
C TYR A 20 -5.43 0.63 2.05
N ARG A 21 -5.87 1.30 3.13
CA ARG A 21 -7.29 1.59 3.37
C ARG A 21 -7.85 2.49 2.29
N GLU A 22 -7.12 3.54 1.93
CA GLU A 22 -7.54 4.50 0.92
C GLU A 22 -7.63 3.87 -0.46
N CYS A 23 -6.56 3.22 -0.96
CA CYS A 23 -6.56 2.58 -2.26
C CYS A 23 -7.63 1.49 -2.38
N LEU A 24 -7.77 0.63 -1.36
CA LEU A 24 -8.79 -0.42 -1.39
C LEU A 24 -10.21 0.17 -1.37
N SER A 25 -10.50 1.07 -0.43
CA SER A 25 -11.83 1.67 -0.29
C SER A 25 -12.21 2.45 -1.55
N THR A 26 -11.30 3.26 -2.09
CA THR A 26 -11.55 4.02 -3.31
C THR A 26 -11.75 3.09 -4.50
N ALA A 27 -10.93 2.05 -4.65
CA ALA A 27 -11.11 1.08 -5.73
C ALA A 27 -12.48 0.39 -5.64
N THR A 28 -12.85 -0.16 -4.49
CA THR A 28 -14.06 -1.00 -4.37
C THR A 28 -15.35 -0.21 -4.22
N ASN A 29 -15.31 0.93 -3.56
CA ASN A 29 -16.52 1.68 -3.20
C ASN A 29 -16.74 2.90 -4.09
N HIS A 30 -15.69 3.44 -4.71
CA HIS A 30 -15.83 4.60 -5.60
C HIS A 30 -15.63 4.20 -7.07
N CYS A 31 -14.48 3.62 -7.41
CA CYS A 31 -14.14 3.34 -8.80
C CYS A 31 -15.09 2.30 -9.43
N LEU A 32 -15.44 1.23 -8.71
CA LEU A 32 -16.40 0.24 -9.19
C LEU A 32 -17.80 0.82 -9.42
N GLU A 33 -18.27 1.71 -8.54
CA GLU A 33 -19.59 2.36 -8.69
C GLU A 33 -19.61 3.35 -9.85
N MET A 34 -18.52 4.09 -10.05
CA MET A 34 -18.38 5.05 -11.15
C MET A 34 -18.24 4.37 -12.52
N GLY A 35 -17.58 3.22 -12.59
CA GLY A 35 -17.32 2.52 -13.85
C GLY A 35 -16.48 3.32 -14.85
N GLY A 36 -16.53 2.91 -16.13
CA GLY A 36 -15.83 3.60 -17.21
C GLY A 36 -14.32 3.70 -16.98
N LYS A 37 -13.77 4.91 -17.06
CA LYS A 37 -12.33 5.17 -16.88
C LYS A 37 -11.80 4.73 -15.51
N HIS A 38 -12.63 4.76 -14.46
CA HIS A 38 -12.23 4.35 -13.11
C HIS A 38 -12.06 2.83 -12.97
N THR A 39 -12.64 2.06 -13.88
CA THR A 39 -12.50 0.59 -13.92
C THR A 39 -11.64 0.10 -15.07
N GLU A 40 -10.92 1.01 -15.75
CA GLU A 40 -9.98 0.61 -16.80
C GLU A 40 -8.96 -0.38 -16.23
N PRO A 41 -8.67 -1.49 -16.93
CA PRO A 41 -7.94 -2.61 -16.33
C PRO A 41 -6.58 -2.23 -15.76
N LEU A 42 -5.86 -1.28 -16.38
CA LEU A 42 -4.57 -0.83 -15.89
C LEU A 42 -4.70 -0.06 -14.57
N HIS A 43 -5.55 0.97 -14.54
CA HIS A 43 -5.79 1.79 -13.34
C HIS A 43 -6.30 0.94 -12.18
N PHE A 44 -7.32 0.11 -12.43
CA PHE A 44 -7.92 -0.70 -11.36
C PHE A 44 -6.95 -1.74 -10.79
N ARG A 45 -6.18 -2.43 -11.65
CA ARG A 45 -5.15 -3.38 -11.18
C ARG A 45 -4.06 -2.68 -10.39
N LEU A 46 -3.67 -1.48 -10.79
CA LEU A 46 -2.65 -0.70 -10.08
C LEU A 46 -3.12 -0.28 -8.69
N MET A 47 -4.37 0.16 -8.55
CA MET A 47 -4.96 0.46 -7.24
C MET A 47 -4.97 -0.76 -6.32
N MET A 48 -5.38 -1.92 -6.85
CA MET A 48 -5.39 -3.18 -6.08
C MET A 48 -3.97 -3.64 -5.71
N ALA A 49 -3.00 -3.49 -6.61
CA ALA A 49 -1.60 -3.79 -6.34
C ALA A 49 -1.01 -2.86 -5.28
N CYS A 50 -1.32 -1.56 -5.35
CA CYS A 50 -0.91 -0.56 -4.36
C CYS A 50 -1.48 -0.88 -2.97
N ALA A 51 -2.77 -1.23 -2.90
CA ALA A 51 -3.38 -1.66 -1.66
C ALA A 51 -2.66 -2.89 -1.07
N GLU A 52 -2.46 -3.94 -1.87
CA GLU A 52 -1.85 -5.17 -1.38
C GLU A 52 -0.38 -4.97 -0.95
N ILE A 53 0.45 -4.29 -1.75
CA ILE A 53 1.87 -4.10 -1.40
C ILE A 53 2.03 -3.23 -0.15
N CYS A 54 1.14 -2.27 0.07
CA CYS A 54 1.11 -1.48 1.31
C CYS A 54 0.78 -2.35 2.52
N ARG A 55 -0.22 -3.24 2.39
CA ARG A 55 -0.55 -4.23 3.43
C ARG A 55 0.62 -5.17 3.72
N THR A 56 1.26 -5.70 2.68
CA THR A 56 2.44 -6.57 2.80
C THR A 56 3.60 -5.85 3.48
N SER A 57 3.89 -4.60 3.07
CA SER A 57 4.97 -3.79 3.68
C SER A 57 4.74 -3.58 5.17
N ALA A 58 3.52 -3.17 5.56
CA ALA A 58 3.15 -3.00 6.96
C ALA A 58 3.33 -4.30 7.74
N HIS A 59 2.88 -5.43 7.18
CA HIS A 59 3.00 -6.74 7.82
C HIS A 59 4.46 -7.13 8.06
N PHE A 60 5.33 -7.00 7.04
CA PHE A 60 6.76 -7.35 7.16
C PHE A 60 7.46 -6.50 8.22
N MET A 61 7.14 -5.20 8.32
CA MET A 61 7.67 -4.34 9.37
C MET A 61 7.14 -4.72 10.77
N LEU A 62 5.84 -5.04 10.89
CA LEU A 62 5.22 -5.44 12.15
C LEU A 62 5.83 -6.71 12.74
N ILE A 63 6.16 -7.69 11.90
CA ILE A 63 6.78 -8.95 12.36
C ILE A 63 8.31 -8.88 12.45
N GLY A 64 8.91 -7.72 12.14
CA GLY A 64 10.37 -7.53 12.17
C GLY A 64 11.13 -8.37 11.13
N SER A 65 10.53 -8.64 9.97
CA SER A 65 11.14 -9.45 8.91
C SER A 65 12.16 -8.64 8.11
N GLU A 66 13.45 -8.99 8.13
CA GLU A 66 14.54 -8.28 7.43
C GLU A 66 14.25 -7.96 5.95
N PRO A 67 13.60 -8.85 5.15
CA PRO A 67 13.18 -8.54 3.79
C PRO A 67 12.26 -7.32 3.63
N HIS A 68 11.73 -6.73 4.72
CA HIS A 68 10.92 -5.51 4.68
C HIS A 68 11.58 -4.39 3.86
N ARG A 69 12.92 -4.31 3.83
CA ARG A 69 13.66 -3.31 3.03
C ARG A 69 13.40 -3.42 1.52
N HIS A 70 13.32 -4.64 1.00
CA HIS A 70 13.03 -4.88 -0.42
C HIS A 70 11.56 -4.59 -0.73
N VAL A 71 10.67 -5.05 0.15
CA VAL A 71 9.22 -4.85 0.01
C VAL A 71 8.86 -3.35 0.09
N CYS A 72 9.45 -2.60 1.01
CA CYS A 72 9.19 -1.16 1.15
C CYS A 72 9.68 -0.34 -0.05
N ARG A 73 10.71 -0.81 -0.76
CA ARG A 73 11.21 -0.20 -2.01
C ARG A 73 10.19 -0.40 -3.13
N GLU A 74 9.76 -1.65 -3.36
CA GLU A 74 8.72 -1.97 -4.35
C GLU A 74 7.42 -1.19 -4.07
N ARG A 75 7.02 -1.13 -2.80
CA ARG A 75 5.89 -0.31 -2.36
C ARG A 75 6.06 1.16 -2.73
N ALA A 76 7.26 1.73 -2.66
CA ALA A 76 7.51 3.12 -3.04
C ALA A 76 7.19 3.34 -4.53
N GLU A 77 7.70 2.46 -5.36
CA GLU A 77 7.55 2.51 -6.81
C GLU A 77 6.08 2.34 -7.22
N ILE A 78 5.36 1.41 -6.59
CA ILE A 78 3.93 1.19 -6.85
C ILE A 78 3.07 2.36 -6.35
N CYS A 79 3.36 2.91 -5.16
CA CYS A 79 2.62 4.08 -4.64
C CYS A 79 2.77 5.31 -5.55
N THR A 80 3.97 5.55 -6.09
CA THR A 80 4.21 6.63 -7.06
C THR A 80 3.37 6.41 -8.31
N GLN A 81 3.44 5.21 -8.91
CA GLN A 81 2.64 4.88 -10.10
C GLN A 81 1.14 5.05 -9.82
N CYS A 82 0.64 4.58 -8.67
CA CYS A 82 -0.78 4.65 -8.30
C CYS A 82 -1.30 6.08 -8.11
N THR A 83 -0.41 7.04 -7.84
CA THR A 83 -0.80 8.45 -7.67
C THR A 83 -0.83 9.18 -9.01
N GLU A 84 -0.05 8.72 -9.98
CA GLU A 84 0.12 9.35 -11.29
C GLU A 84 -0.92 8.88 -12.34
N LEU A 85 -1.65 7.79 -12.07
CA LEU A 85 -2.57 7.08 -12.97
C LEU A 85 -4.01 7.01 -12.43
#